data_AF-A0A2C6DPP6-F1
#
_entry.id   AF-A0A2C6DPP6-F1
#
_cell.length_a   1.000
_cell.length_b   1.000
_cell.length_c   1.000
_cell.angle_alpha   90.00
_cell.angle_beta   90.00
_cell.angle_gamma   90.00
#
_symmetry.space_group_name_H-M   'P 1'
#
loop_
_entity.id
_entity.type
_entity.pdbx_description
1 polymer ?
#
loop_
_entity_poly.entity_id
_entity_poly.type
_entity_poly.pdbx_seq_one_letter_code
_entity_poly.pdbx_strand_id
1 'polypeptide(L)' 'MHDLKIKEWAKVRETSVEIAEAIFQIAGNDEVIAQQIWEEGNDEVLVIAFSKTDEDRLFWGEEMIERKNV' A
#
# COMPACT_ATOMS: atom_id res chain seq x y z
N MET A 1 -3.33 -12.03 -13.24
CA MET A 1 -3.72 -12.79 -12.02
C MET A 1 -3.00 -12.30 -10.75
N HIS A 2 -2.15 -11.26 -10.80
CA HIS A 2 -1.50 -10.72 -9.59
C HIS A 2 -2.37 -9.66 -8.89
N ASP A 3 -3.17 -8.91 -9.64
CA ASP A 3 -3.98 -7.79 -9.13
C ASP A 3 -5.09 -8.22 -8.15
N LEU A 4 -5.61 -9.45 -8.29
CA LEU A 4 -6.65 -9.98 -7.41
C LEU A 4 -6.12 -10.23 -5.99
N LYS A 5 -4.91 -10.78 -5.86
CA LYS A 5 -4.28 -11.03 -4.56
C LYS A 5 -4.00 -9.73 -3.82
N ILE A 6 -3.49 -8.73 -4.52
CA ILE A 6 -3.18 -7.43 -3.93
C ILE A 6 -4.46 -6.73 -3.47
N LYS A 7 -5.54 -6.80 -4.27
CA LYS A 7 -6.85 -6.26 -3.88
C LYS A 7 -7.46 -6.96 -2.69
N GLU A 8 -7.36 -8.29 -2.61
CA GLU A 8 -7.82 -9.04 -1.44
C GLU A 8 -6.99 -8.71 -0.20
N TRP A 9 -5.66 -8.62 -0.36
CA TRP A 9 -4.75 -8.23 0.72
C TRP A 9 -5.08 -6.83 1.25
N ALA A 10 -5.33 -5.89 0.34
CA ALA A 10 -5.75 -4.53 0.64
C ALA A 10 -7.07 -4.52 1.43
N LYS A 11 -8.06 -5.26 0.93
CA LYS A 11 -9.38 -5.38 1.56
C LYS A 11 -9.33 -6.00 2.95
N VAL A 12 -8.52 -7.05 3.15
CA VAL A 12 -8.37 -7.73 4.46
C VAL A 12 -7.76 -6.80 5.50
N ARG A 13 -6.87 -5.91 5.08
CA ARG A 13 -6.19 -4.95 5.95
C ARG A 13 -6.86 -3.57 5.97
N GLU A 14 -8.01 -3.44 5.32
CA GLU A 14 -8.74 -2.17 5.15
C GLU A 14 -7.87 -1.03 4.59
N THR A 15 -6.87 -1.38 3.77
CA THR A 15 -5.94 -0.45 3.15
C THR A 15 -6.29 -0.20 1.69
N SER A 16 -5.85 0.94 1.17
CA SER A 16 -5.94 1.29 -0.23
C SER A 16 -5.19 0.29 -1.12
N VAL A 17 -5.77 -0.01 -2.28
CA VAL A 17 -5.17 -0.95 -3.25
C VAL A 17 -3.82 -0.44 -3.74
N GLU A 18 -3.68 0.88 -3.88
CA GLU A 18 -2.49 1.58 -4.32
C GLU A 18 -1.32 1.40 -3.33
N ILE A 19 -1.62 1.42 -2.02
CA ILE A 19 -0.65 1.15 -0.95
C ILE A 19 -0.22 -0.31 -1.02
N ALA A 20 -1.18 -1.23 -1.12
CA ALA A 20 -0.87 -2.64 -1.28
C ALA A 20 -0.03 -2.91 -2.54
N GLU A 21 -0.36 -2.29 -3.69
CA GLU A 21 0.43 -2.41 -4.92
C GLU A 21 1.84 -1.87 -4.76
N ALA A 22 2.01 -0.73 -4.09
CA ALA A 22 3.31 -0.16 -3.80
C ALA A 22 4.15 -1.07 -2.90
N ILE A 23 3.55 -1.65 -1.85
CA ILE A 23 4.21 -2.61 -0.96
C ILE A 23 4.68 -3.84 -1.75
N PHE A 24 3.79 -4.45 -2.52
CA PHE A 24 4.12 -5.63 -3.32
C PHE A 24 5.16 -5.32 -4.40
N GLN A 25 5.17 -4.10 -4.93
CA GLN A 25 6.16 -3.63 -5.87
C GLN A 25 7.56 -3.54 -5.23
N ILE A 26 7.68 -3.01 -4.01
CA ILE A 26 8.95 -2.98 -3.26
C ILE A 26 9.36 -4.39 -2.83
N ALA A 27 8.40 -5.19 -2.37
CA ALA A 27 8.61 -6.56 -1.92
C ALA A 27 8.88 -7.56 -3.05
N GLY A 28 8.77 -7.15 -4.33
CA GLY A 28 9.00 -8.04 -5.47
C GLY A 28 8.01 -9.20 -5.58
N ASN A 29 6.74 -8.97 -5.21
CA ASN A 29 5.68 -9.99 -5.07
C ASN A 29 5.91 -11.04 -3.97
N ASP A 30 6.80 -10.79 -3.01
CA ASP A 30 6.95 -11.64 -1.83
C ASP A 30 5.97 -11.20 -0.73
N GLU A 31 5.02 -12.08 -0.38
CA GLU A 31 4.01 -11.79 0.65
C GLU A 31 4.61 -11.60 2.05
N VAL A 32 5.75 -12.25 2.35
CA VAL A 32 6.40 -12.16 3.65
C VAL A 32 7.08 -10.79 3.79
N ILE A 33 7.80 -10.36 2.76
CA ILE A 33 8.43 -9.03 2.73
C ILE A 33 7.35 -7.95 2.69
N ALA A 34 6.29 -8.15 1.91
CA ALA A 34 5.16 -7.22 1.85
C ALA A 34 4.53 -7.02 3.23
N GLN A 35 4.32 -8.11 3.98
CA GLN A 35 3.80 -8.02 5.34
C GLN A 35 4.79 -7.32 6.29
N GLN A 36 6.09 -7.57 6.15
CA GLN A 36 7.09 -6.89 6.97
C GLN A 36 7.10 -5.39 6.71
N ILE A 37 7.09 -4.95 5.45
CA ILE A 37 7.00 -3.53 5.08
C ILE A 37 5.71 -2.90 5.61
N TRP A 38 4.60 -3.64 5.57
CA TRP A 38 3.33 -3.20 6.12
C TRP A 38 3.37 -2.96 7.63
N GLU A 39 3.97 -3.90 8.38
CA GLU A 39 4.06 -3.85 9.84
C GLU A 39 5.10 -2.83 10.32
N GLU A 40 6.22 -2.70 9.62
CA GLU A 40 7.26 -1.72 9.95
C GLU A 40 6.87 -0.30 9.55
N GLY A 41 6.03 -0.14 8.51
CA GLY A 41 5.72 1.15 7.91
C GLY A 41 6.88 1.65 7.04
N ASN A 42 6.58 2.10 5.82
CA ASN A 42 7.62 2.57 4.89
C ASN A 42 7.12 3.78 4.08
N ASP A 43 7.83 4.90 4.20
CA ASP A 43 7.49 6.14 3.51
C ASP A 43 7.59 6.03 1.98
N GLU A 44 8.48 5.18 1.45
CA GLU A 44 8.60 4.96 0.01
C GLU A 44 7.32 4.35 -0.58
N VAL A 45 6.63 3.50 0.19
CA VAL A 45 5.33 2.94 -0.21
C VAL A 45 4.33 4.05 -0.43
N LEU A 46 4.26 5.03 0.49
CA LEU A 46 3.34 6.15 0.38
C LEU A 46 3.65 6.98 -0.86
N VAL A 47 4.92 7.30 -1.11
CA VAL A 47 5.35 8.06 -2.29
C VAL A 47 4.94 7.35 -3.58
N ILE A 48 5.16 6.03 -3.67
CA ILE A 48 4.79 5.24 -4.85
C ILE A 48 3.26 5.16 -4.99
N ALA A 49 2.54 4.92 -3.89
CA ALA A 49 1.08 4.82 -3.90
C ALA A 49 0.43 6.14 -4.34
N PHE A 50 0.85 7.28 -3.77
CA PHE A 50 0.42 8.62 -4.19
C PHE A 50 0.91 9.04 -5.56
N SER A 51 1.90 8.35 -6.13
CA SER A 51 2.29 8.54 -7.54
C SER A 51 1.43 7.71 -8.50
N LYS A 52 0.74 6.67 -8.00
CA LYS A 52 -0.16 5.82 -8.79
C LYS A 52 -1.60 6.31 -8.80
N THR A 53 -1.96 7.17 -7.86
CA THR A 53 -3.29 7.78 -7.78
C THR A 53 -3.23 9.29 -7.79
N ASP A 54 -4.33 9.90 -8.21
CA ASP A 54 -4.57 11.33 -8.08
C ASP A 54 -5.40 11.66 -6.83
N GLU A 55 -5.77 10.66 -6.03
CA GLU A 55 -6.47 10.85 -4.76
C GLU A 55 -5.59 11.60 -3.75
N ASP A 56 -6.20 12.53 -3.03
CA ASP A 56 -5.53 13.30 -1.98
C ASP A 56 -5.35 12.49 -0.68
N ARG A 57 -6.00 11.32 -0.59
CA ARG A 57 -6.10 10.51 0.63
C ARG A 57 -6.00 9.03 0.31
N LEU A 58 -5.20 8.31 1.08
CA LEU A 58 -5.06 6.86 1.03
C LEU A 58 -5.25 6.28 2.43
N PHE A 59 -5.71 5.03 2.51
CA PHE A 59 -5.90 4.34 3.79
C PHE A 59 -4.75 3.37 4.01
N TRP A 60 -3.95 3.58 5.06
CA TRP A 60 -3.05 2.58 5.61
C TRP A 60 -3.76 1.86 6.75
N GLY A 61 -4.72 1.02 6.37
CA GLY A 61 -5.54 0.26 7.29
C GLY A 61 -6.52 1.18 7.98
N GLU A 62 -6.45 1.27 9.30
CA GLU A 62 -7.31 2.19 10.04
C GLU A 62 -6.83 3.66 9.94
N GLU A 63 -5.60 3.89 9.50
CA GLU A 63 -5.03 5.23 9.40
C GLU A 63 -5.28 5.84 8.01
N MET A 64 -5.71 7.10 7.99
CA MET A 64 -5.90 7.87 6.75
C MET A 64 -4.68 8.77 6.54
N ILE A 65 -3.95 8.53 5.47
CA ILE A 65 -2.78 9.30 5.06
C ILE A 65 -3.21 10.31 4.00
N GLU A 66 -2.84 11.58 4.17
CA GLU A 66 -3.09 12.63 3.17
C GLU A 66 -1.81 12.99 2.41
N ARG A 67 -1.92 13.23 1.09
CA ARG A 67 -0.80 13.57 0.19
C ARG A 67 -0.01 14.80 0.63
N LYS A 68 -0.60 15.68 1.43
CA LYS A 68 0.03 16.93 1.92
C LYS A 68 1.07 16.73 3.03
N ASN A 69 1.18 15.53 3.61
CA ASN A 69 2.06 15.23 4.75
C ASN A 69 3.23 14.27 4.39
N VAL A 70 3.49 14.01 3.11
CA VAL A 70 4.70 13.30 2.65
C VAL A 70 5.79 14.27 2.21
#